data_AF-A0A6L3NPM9-F1
#
_entry.id   AF-A0A6L3NPM9-F1
#
_cell.length_a   1.000
_cell.length_b   1.000
_cell.length_c   1.000
_cell.angle_alpha   90.00
_cell.angle_beta   90.00
_cell.angle_gamma   90.00
#
_symmetry.space_group_name_H-M   'P 1'
#
loop_
_entity.id
_entity.type
_entity.pdbx_description
1 polymer ?
#
loop_
_entity_poly.entity_id
_entity_poly.type
_entity_poly.pdbx_seq_one_letter_code
_entity_poly.pdbx_strand_id
1 'polypeptide(L)'
;MKPTMPDFDAPTDSELRTLWRDYTDPQVRLLILEILALRKSIERVQDWFDYVDKHIDNKGDLGGGQGPLQRLRHLLREEKQRATML
;
A
#
# COMPACT_ATOMS: atom_id res chain seq x y z
N MET A 1 -7.45 22.43 24.02
CA MET A 1 -8.05 21.95 22.75
C MET A 1 -7.57 20.52 22.53
N LYS A 2 -8.44 19.59 22.10
CA LYS A 2 -7.98 18.27 21.64
C LYS A 2 -7.29 18.46 20.28
N PRO A 3 -6.12 17.87 20.04
CA PRO A 3 -5.50 17.90 18.72
C PRO A 3 -6.43 17.21 17.72
N THR A 4 -6.73 17.89 16.61
CA THR A 4 -7.42 17.28 15.47
C THR A 4 -6.43 16.41 14.72
N MET A 5 -6.85 15.19 14.35
CA MET A 5 -6.03 14.33 13.50
C MET A 5 -5.87 14.99 12.13
N PRO A 6 -4.64 15.14 11.61
CA PRO A 6 -4.44 15.70 10.28
C PRO A 6 -5.02 14.78 9.20
N ASP A 7 -5.24 15.34 8.02
CA ASP A 7 -5.56 14.55 6.84
C ASP A 7 -4.45 13.52 6.59
N PHE A 8 -4.84 12.34 6.09
CA PHE A 8 -3.88 11.27 5.84
C PHE A 8 -3.04 11.60 4.60
N ASP A 9 -1.83 12.09 4.84
CA ASP A 9 -0.79 12.26 3.84
C ASP A 9 0.37 11.33 4.18
N ALA A 10 0.57 10.28 3.37
CA ALA A 10 1.58 9.27 3.65
C ALA A 10 2.98 9.78 3.29
N PRO A 11 3.99 9.57 4.14
CA PRO A 11 5.35 10.07 3.87
C PRO A 11 6.00 9.29 2.72
N THR A 12 6.59 9.97 1.75
CA THR A 12 7.37 9.36 0.67
C THR A 12 8.55 8.53 1.19
N ASP A 13 9.08 7.64 0.34
CA ASP A 13 10.28 6.84 0.66
C ASP A 13 11.50 7.71 1.01
N SER A 14 11.67 8.86 0.36
CA SER A 14 12.73 9.84 0.65
C SER A 14 12.53 10.51 2.02
N GLU A 15 11.29 10.85 2.37
CA GLU A 15 10.96 11.43 3.67
C GLU A 15 11.18 10.40 4.77
N LEU A 16 10.73 9.15 4.60
CA LEU A 16 10.98 8.08 5.58
C LEU A 16 12.48 7.83 5.82
N ARG A 17 13.31 7.85 4.77
CA ARG A 17 14.78 7.72 4.91
C ARG A 17 15.40 8.91 5.64
N THR A 18 14.88 10.10 5.41
CA THR A 18 15.31 11.33 6.09
C THR A 18 14.92 11.27 7.56
N LEU A 19 13.66 10.96 7.87
CA LEU A 19 13.18 10.76 9.23
C LEU A 19 13.96 9.67 9.97
N TRP A 20 14.29 8.55 9.32
CA TRP A 20 15.10 7.50 9.93
C TRP A 20 16.52 7.95 10.32
N ARG A 21 17.12 8.82 9.49
CA ARG A 21 18.45 9.40 9.75
C ARG A 21 18.40 10.42 10.88
N ASP A 22 17.39 11.28 10.85
CA ASP A 22 17.31 12.47 11.71
C ASP A 22 16.77 12.12 13.10
N TYR A 23 15.96 11.06 13.23
CA TYR A 23 15.36 10.63 14.48
C TYR A 23 15.90 9.26 14.94
N THR A 24 16.50 9.26 16.13
CA THR A 24 16.99 8.04 16.81
C THR A 24 15.98 7.45 17.79
N ASP A 25 14.86 8.14 18.01
CA ASP A 25 13.79 7.71 18.91
C ASP A 25 13.23 6.33 18.48
N PRO A 26 13.20 5.33 19.38
CA PRO A 26 12.72 3.99 19.05
C PRO A 26 11.26 3.94 18.59
N GLN A 27 10.38 4.78 19.13
CA GLN A 27 8.96 4.81 18.76
C GLN A 27 8.79 5.36 17.34
N VAL A 28 9.51 6.43 17.00
CA VAL A 28 9.51 6.98 15.63
C VAL A 28 10.00 5.93 14.64
N ARG A 29 11.08 5.22 14.97
CA ARG A 29 11.61 4.14 14.13
C ARG A 29 10.63 2.99 13.95
N LEU A 30 9.94 2.60 15.01
CA LEU A 30 8.91 1.55 14.93
C LEU A 30 7.77 1.97 14.01
N LEU A 31 7.28 3.21 14.11
CA LEU A 31 6.24 3.73 13.21
C LEU A 31 6.70 3.74 11.74
N ILE A 32 7.94 4.12 11.47
CA ILE A 32 8.51 4.05 10.12
C ILE A 32 8.50 2.60 9.60
N LEU A 33 8.90 1.63 10.44
CA LEU A 33 8.90 0.22 10.07
C LEU A 33 7.48 -0.33 9.85
N GLU A 34 6.50 0.09 10.63
CA GLU A 34 5.09 -0.28 10.43
C GLU A 34 4.56 0.25 9.09
N ILE A 35 4.87 1.50 8.72
CA ILE A 35 4.52 2.04 7.40
C ILE A 35 5.14 1.19 6.29
N LEU A 36 6.43 0.86 6.39
CA LEU A 36 7.11 0.01 5.40
C LEU A 36 6.53 -1.41 5.35
N ALA A 37 6.13 -1.98 6.49
CA ALA A 37 5.50 -3.29 6.55
C ALA A 37 4.13 -3.29 5.86
N LEU A 38 3.33 -2.23 6.05
CA LEU A 38 2.05 -2.06 5.38
C LEU A 38 2.22 -1.89 3.87
N ARG A 39 3.20 -1.11 3.41
CA ARG A 39 3.55 -1.03 1.97
C ARG A 39 3.87 -2.39 1.37
N LYS A 40 4.70 -3.19 2.05
CA LYS A 40 5.01 -4.57 1.63
C LYS A 40 3.78 -5.48 1.60
N SER A 41 2.81 -5.25 2.49
CA SER A 41 1.54 -5.98 2.46
C SER A 41 0.75 -5.69 1.19
N ILE A 42 0.69 -4.42 0.77
CA ILE A 42 0.05 -4.00 -0.49
C ILE A 42 0.74 -4.64 -1.70
N GLU A 43 2.08 -4.62 -1.73
CA GLU A 43 2.87 -5.29 -2.77
C GLU A 43 2.57 -6.78 -2.83
N ARG A 44 2.52 -7.47 -1.69
CA ARG A 44 2.21 -8.90 -1.65
C ARG A 44 0.83 -9.23 -2.22
N VAL A 45 -0.16 -8.38 -1.97
CA VAL A 45 -1.51 -8.57 -2.56
C VAL A 45 -1.48 -8.31 -4.07
N GLN A 46 -0.73 -7.29 -4.52
CA GLN A 46 -0.52 -7.02 -5.94
C GLN A 46 0.19 -8.18 -6.64
N ASP A 47 1.24 -8.74 -6.05
CA ASP A 47 1.98 -9.87 -6.61
C ASP A 47 1.09 -11.11 -6.75
N TRP A 48 0.27 -11.38 -5.73
CA TRP A 48 -0.73 -12.46 -5.81
C TRP A 48 -1.77 -12.19 -6.90
N PHE A 49 -2.24 -10.94 -7.01
CA PHE A 49 -3.18 -10.54 -8.05
C PHE A 49 -2.58 -10.77 -9.44
N ASP A 50 -1.36 -10.29 -9.69
CA ASP A 50 -0.68 -10.41 -10.98
C ASP A 50 -0.41 -11.87 -11.33
N TYR A 51 -0.07 -12.70 -10.33
CA TYR A 51 0.07 -14.14 -10.50
C TYR A 51 -1.25 -14.78 -10.95
N VAL A 52 -2.35 -14.54 -10.22
CA VAL A 52 -3.68 -15.08 -10.57
C VAL A 52 -4.12 -14.59 -11.94
N ASP A 53 -3.91 -13.29 -12.24
CA ASP A 53 -4.33 -12.71 -13.51
C ASP A 53 -3.61 -13.36 -14.69
N LYS A 54 -2.31 -13.65 -14.54
CA LYS A 54 -1.47 -14.25 -15.57
C LYS A 54 -1.63 -15.76 -15.72
N HIS A 55 -1.88 -16.48 -14.63
CA HIS A 55 -1.77 -17.94 -14.60
C HIS A 55 -3.11 -18.69 -14.51
N ILE A 56 -4.22 -17.99 -14.29
CA ILE A 56 -5.55 -18.61 -14.20
C ILE A 56 -6.42 -18.08 -15.36
N ASP A 57 -6.65 -18.94 -16.37
CA ASP A 57 -7.43 -18.57 -17.55
C ASP A 57 -8.93 -18.43 -17.23
N ASN A 58 -9.49 -19.37 -16.47
CA ASN A 58 -10.89 -19.33 -16.06
C ASN A 58 -11.04 -18.81 -14.63
N LYS A 59 -11.42 -17.54 -14.51
CA LYS A 59 -11.70 -16.85 -13.23
C LYS A 59 -13.17 -16.91 -12.81
N GLY A 60 -14.03 -17.59 -13.59
CA GLY A 60 -15.47 -17.65 -13.35
C GLY A 60 -16.09 -16.26 -13.14
N ASP A 61 -16.95 -16.16 -12.15
CA ASP A 61 -17.65 -14.91 -11.78
C ASP A 61 -16.72 -13.80 -11.26
N LEU A 62 -15.47 -14.12 -10.92
CA LEU A 62 -14.49 -13.13 -10.48
C LEU A 62 -13.84 -12.38 -11.65
N GLY A 63 -13.89 -12.97 -12.86
CA GLY A 63 -13.28 -12.46 -14.08
C GLY A 63 -14.15 -11.47 -14.85
N GLY A 64 -13.70 -11.10 -16.05
CA GLY A 64 -14.39 -10.16 -16.94
C GLY A 64 -14.03 -8.69 -16.68
N GLY A 65 -14.31 -7.82 -17.66
CA GLY A 65 -13.88 -6.41 -17.65
C GLY A 65 -14.49 -5.52 -16.55
N GLN A 66 -15.49 -6.02 -15.82
CA GLN A 66 -16.09 -5.37 -14.64
C GLN A 66 -16.17 -6.33 -13.43
N GLY A 67 -15.44 -7.44 -13.48
CA GLY A 67 -15.46 -8.45 -12.42
C GLY A 67 -14.82 -7.96 -11.11
N PRO A 68 -15.08 -8.63 -9.99
CA PRO A 68 -14.45 -8.37 -8.69
C PRO A 68 -12.92 -8.24 -8.74
N LEU A 69 -12.22 -9.03 -9.58
CA LEU A 69 -10.76 -8.90 -9.74
C LEU A 69 -10.35 -7.58 -10.40
N GLN A 70 -11.08 -7.12 -11.43
CA GLN A 70 -10.81 -5.82 -12.02
C GLN A 70 -11.04 -4.68 -11.01
N ARG A 71 -12.07 -4.79 -10.17
CA ARG A 71 -12.30 -3.84 -9.08
C ARG A 71 -11.18 -3.86 -8.04
N LEU A 72 -10.70 -5.05 -7.65
CA LEU A 72 -9.55 -5.19 -6.76
C LEU A 72 -8.30 -4.53 -7.34
N ARG A 73 -8.05 -4.68 -8.64
CA ARG A 73 -6.93 -4.00 -9.32
C ARG A 73 -7.00 -2.48 -9.18
N HIS A 74 -8.19 -1.89 -9.34
CA HIS A 74 -8.38 -0.45 -9.18
C HIS A 74 -8.13 -0.01 -7.73
N LEU A 75 -8.69 -0.75 -6.76
CA LEU A 75 -8.47 -0.48 -5.33
C LEU A 75 -6.98 -0.58 -4.96
N LEU A 76 -6.26 -1.59 -5.44
CA LEU A 76 -4.82 -1.71 -5.20
C LEU A 76 -4.04 -0.54 -5.78
N ARG A 77 -4.40 -0.06 -6.98
CA ARG A 77 -3.78 1.13 -7.57
C ARG A 77 -4.02 2.37 -6.73
N GLU A 78 -5.25 2.59 -6.27
CA GLU A 78 -5.62 3.71 -5.40
C GLU A 78 -4.86 3.66 -4.07
N GLU A 79 -4.78 2.49 -3.44
CA GLU A 79 -4.03 2.32 -2.19
C GLU A 79 -2.53 2.53 -2.39
N LYS A 80 -1.94 2.05 -3.49
CA LYS A 80 -0.54 2.34 -3.81
C LYS A 80 -0.30 3.84 -4.05
N GLN A 81 -1.25 4.54 -4.70
CA GLN A 81 -1.16 5.99 -4.88
C GLN A 81 -1.23 6.73 -3.54
N ARG A 82 -2.20 6.37 -2.69
CA ARG A 82 -2.33 6.92 -1.33
C ARG A 82 -1.11 6.65 -0.45
N ALA A 83 -0.47 5.51 -0.64
CA ALA A 83 0.74 5.12 0.08
C ALA A 83 2.03 5.66 -0.56
N THR A 84 1.95 6.55 -1.57
CA THR A 84 3.09 7.13 -2.31
C THR A 84 4.03 6.08 -2.92
N MET A 85 3.47 5.03 -3.50
CA MET A 85 4.19 3.90 -4.12
C MET A 85 4.07 3.86 -5.66
N LEU A 86 3.50 4.90 -6.27
CA LEU A 86 3.29 5.06 -7.71
C LEU A 86 3.84 6.39 -8.22
#